data_AF-A0A653D151-F1
#
_entry.id   AF-A0A653D151-F1
#
_cell.length_a   1.000
_cell.length_b   1.000
_cell.length_c   1.000
_cell.angle_alpha   90.00
_cell.angle_beta   90.00
_cell.angle_gamma   90.00
#
_symmetry.space_group_name_H-M   'P 1'
#
loop_
_entity.id
_entity.type
_entity.pdbx_description
1 polymer ?
#
loop_
_entity_poly.entity_id
_entity_poly.type
_entity_poly.pdbx_seq_one_letter_code
_entity_poly.pdbx_strand_id
1 'polypeptide(L)'
;MNCCWKLWTRTSKTKPSEKNLRHKIDFRVTHYAGDITKRPPTAGTLFKNSMQALVQNLQSKEPHYVRCIKPNEIKSATAFDDERVRHQVSYLGLVENVRVRRAGFAYRQRYDRFLKRYKMISQFTWPNFRSGTDKDAVRVIMDEKKFTDDVKYGKTKIFIRSPKTLFALENARNELIPGIVTLIQKTWRV
;
A
#
# COMPACT_ATOMS: atom_id res chain seq x y z
N MET A 1 -14.46 -22.41 -9.36
CA MET A 1 -13.15 -22.19 -10.00
C MET A 1 -12.08 -22.13 -8.92
N ASN A 2 -11.31 -23.21 -8.78
CA ASN A 2 -10.33 -23.41 -7.71
C ASN A 2 -8.93 -23.00 -8.19
N CYS A 3 -8.39 -21.89 -7.67
CA CYS A 3 -6.98 -21.57 -7.86
C CYS A 3 -6.17 -22.10 -6.67
N CYS A 4 -5.63 -23.31 -6.86
CA CYS A 4 -4.60 -23.91 -6.03
C CYS A 4 -3.24 -23.32 -6.45
N TRP A 5 -2.67 -22.41 -5.67
CA TRP A 5 -1.27 -22.02 -5.82
C TRP A 5 -0.42 -22.88 -4.88
N LYS A 6 0.10 -24.00 -5.41
CA LYS A 6 1.19 -24.77 -4.80
C LYS A 6 2.48 -23.96 -4.95
N LEU A 7 3.03 -23.46 -3.83
CA LEU A 7 4.41 -22.99 -3.79
C LEU A 7 5.31 -24.18 -3.45
N TRP A 8 6.22 -24.49 -4.37
CA TRP A 8 7.19 -25.57 -4.29
C TRP A 8 8.40 -25.08 -3.49
N THR A 9 8.63 -25.58 -2.28
CA THR A 9 9.92 -25.47 -1.59
C THR A 9 10.49 -26.86 -1.39
N ARG A 10 11.62 -27.08 -2.06
CA ARG A 10 12.44 -28.29 -2.09
C ARG A 10 12.91 -28.63 -0.67
N THR A 11 12.24 -29.58 -0.02
CA THR A 11 12.71 -30.18 1.23
C THR A 11 13.85 -31.15 0.94
N SER A 12 15.04 -30.84 1.46
CA SER A 12 16.17 -31.76 1.47
C SER A 12 15.85 -32.96 2.37
N LYS A 13 15.68 -34.13 1.75
CA LYS A 13 15.57 -35.44 2.41
C LYS A 13 16.84 -35.71 3.23
N THR A 14 16.73 -35.82 4.54
CA THR A 14 17.71 -36.56 5.36
C THR A 14 17.29 -38.04 5.40
N LYS A 15 18.24 -38.94 5.13
CA LYS A 15 18.03 -40.39 4.99
C LYS A 15 17.79 -41.04 6.37
N PRO A 16 16.95 -42.10 6.48
CA PRO A 16 16.90 -42.90 7.69
C PRO A 16 18.07 -43.89 7.71
N SER A 17 18.91 -43.87 8.75
CA SER A 17 19.90 -44.93 8.98
C SER A 17 19.30 -46.00 9.86
N GLU A 18 19.00 -47.15 9.27
CA GLU A 18 18.73 -48.41 9.97
C GLU A 18 19.95 -48.82 10.80
N LYS A 19 19.77 -49.07 12.10
CA LYS A 19 20.69 -49.92 12.88
C LYS A 19 19.88 -50.77 13.87
N ASN A 20 19.95 -52.07 13.62
CA ASN A 20 19.33 -53.20 14.31
C ASN A 20 19.33 -53.10 15.85
N LEU A 21 18.18 -53.40 16.47
CA LEU A 21 18.07 -53.74 17.88
C LEU A 21 18.74 -55.10 18.13
N ARG A 22 19.86 -55.11 18.86
CA ARG A 22 20.30 -56.29 19.62
C ARG A 22 20.09 -56.01 21.09
N HIS A 23 19.18 -56.78 21.68
CA HIS A 23 18.98 -56.88 23.11
C HIS A 23 20.26 -57.41 23.77
N LYS A 24 20.81 -56.66 24.72
CA LYS A 24 21.50 -57.21 25.89
C LYS A 24 21.45 -56.18 27.02
N ILE A 25 20.89 -56.64 28.13
CA ILE A 25 20.70 -55.92 29.37
C ILE A 25 22.07 -55.74 30.02
N ASP A 26 22.44 -54.49 30.34
CA ASP A 26 23.36 -54.21 31.43
C ASP A 26 22.91 -52.95 32.16
N PHE A 27 22.55 -53.16 33.43
CA PHE A 27 21.91 -52.19 34.32
C PHE A 27 23.02 -51.37 34.99
N ARG A 28 23.66 -50.47 34.25
CA ARG A 28 24.62 -49.52 34.81
C ARG A 28 23.99 -48.13 34.78
N VAL A 29 23.51 -47.67 35.93
CA VAL A 29 23.09 -46.28 36.13
C VAL A 29 24.36 -45.41 36.04
N THR A 30 24.74 -45.04 34.81
CA THR A 30 25.61 -43.90 34.59
C THR A 30 24.76 -42.66 34.87
N HIS A 31 24.99 -42.05 36.02
CA HIS A 31 24.54 -40.68 36.27
C HIS A 31 25.20 -39.78 35.21
N TYR A 32 24.55 -39.63 34.06
CA TYR A 32 24.79 -38.47 33.21
C TYR A 32 24.31 -37.28 34.04
N ALA A 33 25.28 -36.53 34.58
CA ALA A 33 25.08 -35.12 34.89
C ALA A 33 24.83 -34.39 33.56
N GLY A 34 23.70 -34.68 32.92
CA GLY A 34 23.15 -33.87 31.87
C GLY A 34 22.60 -32.62 32.53
N ASP A 35 23.08 -31.45 32.10
CA ASP A 35 22.45 -30.17 32.38
C ASP A 35 20.94 -30.35 32.48
N ILE A 36 20.37 -29.94 33.61
CA ILE A 36 18.94 -30.04 33.90
C ILE A 36 18.22 -29.36 32.74
N THR A 37 17.78 -30.17 31.77
CA THR A 37 17.24 -29.66 30.51
C THR A 37 16.09 -28.75 30.87
N LYS A 38 16.25 -27.47 30.55
CA LYS A 38 15.25 -26.44 30.83
C LYS A 38 13.90 -27.00 30.41
N ARG A 39 12.88 -26.88 31.28
CA ARG A 39 11.52 -27.36 31.01
C ARG A 39 11.14 -27.00 29.58
N PRO A 40 10.59 -27.96 28.81
CA PRO A 40 10.26 -27.70 27.41
C PRO A 40 9.37 -26.45 27.32
N PRO A 41 9.66 -25.55 26.38
CA PRO A 41 8.88 -24.33 26.23
C PRO A 41 7.41 -24.67 25.99
N THR A 42 6.52 -23.91 26.61
CA THR A 42 5.08 -24.05 26.37
C THR A 42 4.74 -23.68 24.93
N ALA A 43 3.61 -24.17 24.41
CA ALA A 43 3.14 -23.79 23.07
C ALA A 43 3.04 -22.25 22.90
N GLY A 44 2.69 -21.54 23.97
CA GLY A 44 2.64 -20.07 23.99
C GLY A 44 4.02 -19.41 23.83
N THR A 45 5.07 -19.94 24.46
CA THR A 45 6.43 -19.39 24.30
C THR A 45 7.00 -19.70 22.92
N LEU A 46 6.70 -20.87 22.35
CA LEU A 46 7.05 -21.21 20.97
C LEU A 46 6.38 -20.25 19.97
N PHE A 47 5.09 -20.01 20.12
CA PHE A 47 4.35 -19.08 19.25
C PHE A 47 4.89 -17.66 19.37
N LYS A 48 5.12 -17.16 20.59
CA LYS A 48 5.72 -15.84 20.83
C LYS A 48 7.06 -15.69 20.13
N ASN A 49 7.96 -16.66 20.30
CA ASN A 49 9.29 -16.63 19.68
C ASN A 49 9.19 -16.62 18.15
N SER A 50 8.28 -17.43 17.59
CA SER A 50 8.04 -17.45 16.14
C SER A 50 7.50 -16.11 15.59
N MET A 51 6.58 -15.46 16.31
CA MET A 51 6.04 -14.16 15.93
C MET A 51 7.10 -13.06 16.01
N GLN A 52 7.93 -13.08 17.06
CA GLN A 52 9.01 -12.11 17.23
C GLN A 52 10.03 -12.21 16.09
N ALA A 53 10.44 -13.43 15.73
CA ALA A 53 11.34 -13.66 14.60
C ALA A 53 10.73 -13.16 13.28
N LEU A 54 9.43 -13.37 13.07
CA LEU A 54 8.72 -12.87 11.88
C LEU A 54 8.69 -11.34 11.84
N VAL A 55 8.37 -10.67 12.95
CA VAL A 55 8.32 -9.20 13.03
C VAL A 55 9.69 -8.59 12.75
N GLN A 56 10.77 -9.15 13.31
CA GLN A 56 12.13 -8.69 13.03
C GLN A 56 12.48 -8.81 11.54
N ASN A 57 12.07 -9.92 10.90
CA ASN A 57 12.31 -10.17 9.47
C ASN A 57 11.50 -9.24 8.55
N LEU A 58 10.31 -8.81 8.98
CA LEU A 58 9.49 -7.84 8.27
C LEU A 58 10.03 -6.41 8.44
N GLN A 59 10.52 -6.06 9.63
CA GLN A 59 11.08 -4.75 9.93
C GLN A 59 12.36 -4.44 9.15
N SER A 60 13.11 -5.48 8.73
CA SER A 60 14.31 -5.30 7.90
C SER A 60 14.03 -5.04 6.42
N LYS A 61 12.75 -5.04 5.99
CA LYS A 61 12.35 -4.83 4.59
C LYS A 61 11.48 -3.58 4.43
N GLU A 62 11.33 -3.14 3.18
CA GLU A 62 10.34 -2.14 2.81
C GLU A 62 8.92 -2.75 2.82
N PRO A 63 7.99 -2.24 3.64
CA PRO A 63 6.67 -2.86 3.77
C PRO A 63 5.68 -2.31 2.74
N HIS A 64 5.00 -3.22 2.04
CA HIS A 64 3.82 -2.92 1.25
C HIS A 64 2.59 -3.55 1.90
N TYR A 65 1.51 -2.77 2.01
CA TYR A 65 0.30 -3.18 2.73
C TYR A 65 -0.87 -3.40 1.77
N VAL A 66 -1.52 -4.56 1.88
CA VAL A 66 -2.80 -4.86 1.23
C VAL A 66 -3.83 -5.16 2.32
N ARG A 67 -5.00 -4.53 2.24
CA ARG A 67 -6.12 -4.73 3.18
C ARG A 67 -7.26 -5.39 2.42
N CYS A 68 -7.63 -6.60 2.83
CA CYS A 68 -8.73 -7.33 2.23
C CYS A 68 -10.04 -7.01 2.98
N ILE A 69 -11.13 -6.81 2.24
CA ILE A 69 -12.47 -6.58 2.77
C ILE A 69 -13.39 -7.63 2.14
N LYS A 70 -14.16 -8.33 2.96
CA LYS A 70 -15.17 -9.29 2.52
C LYS A 70 -16.51 -8.56 2.31
N PRO A 71 -17.08 -8.53 1.09
CA PRO A 71 -18.29 -7.74 0.82
C PRO A 71 -19.57 -8.36 1.41
N ASN A 72 -19.63 -9.68 1.55
CA ASN A 72 -20.79 -10.41 2.09
C ASN A 72 -20.36 -11.80 2.60
N GLU A 73 -21.12 -12.41 3.51
CA GLU A 73 -20.83 -13.75 4.04
C GLU A 73 -21.28 -14.88 3.10
N ILE A 74 -22.31 -14.64 2.28
CA ILE A 74 -22.94 -15.61 1.37
C ILE A 74 -22.08 -15.96 0.13
N LYS A 75 -20.88 -15.36 0.00
CA LYS A 75 -19.96 -15.54 -1.14
C LYS A 75 -20.58 -15.21 -2.50
N SER A 76 -21.57 -14.32 -2.53
CA SER A 76 -22.15 -13.81 -3.77
C SER A 76 -21.21 -12.77 -4.39
N ALA A 77 -21.13 -12.74 -5.72
CA ALA A 77 -20.34 -11.73 -6.44
C ALA A 77 -21.03 -10.36 -6.48
N THR A 78 -22.35 -10.30 -6.28
CA THR A 78 -23.15 -9.07 -6.45
C THR A 78 -23.67 -8.50 -5.13
N ALA A 79 -23.72 -9.30 -4.07
CA ALA A 79 -24.21 -8.84 -2.78
C ALA A 79 -23.17 -7.97 -2.05
N PHE A 80 -23.64 -6.91 -1.40
CA PHE A 80 -22.80 -6.04 -0.58
C PHE A 80 -23.54 -5.76 0.74
N ASP A 81 -22.89 -6.09 1.85
CA ASP A 81 -23.40 -5.90 3.20
C ASP A 81 -22.70 -4.69 3.82
N ASP A 82 -23.43 -3.57 3.83
CA ASP A 82 -22.94 -2.28 4.34
C ASP A 82 -22.51 -2.36 5.80
N GLU A 83 -23.27 -3.05 6.65
CA GLU A 83 -22.98 -3.12 8.08
C GLU A 83 -21.70 -3.91 8.33
N ARG A 84 -21.56 -5.05 7.65
CA ARG A 84 -20.37 -5.90 7.74
C ARG A 84 -19.12 -5.21 7.22
N VAL A 85 -19.23 -4.51 6.08
CA VAL A 85 -18.10 -3.77 5.51
C VAL A 85 -17.76 -2.57 6.39
N ARG A 86 -18.73 -1.84 6.93
CA ARG A 86 -18.51 -0.75 7.90
C ARG A 86 -17.76 -1.24 9.13
N HIS A 87 -18.17 -2.37 9.71
CA HIS A 87 -17.44 -2.98 10.84
C HIS A 87 -15.99 -3.30 10.45
N GLN A 88 -15.75 -3.83 9.25
CA GLN A 88 -14.40 -4.09 8.72
C GLN A 88 -13.56 -2.84 8.57
N VAL A 89 -14.13 -1.78 8.01
CA VAL A 89 -13.46 -0.48 7.85
C VAL A 89 -13.04 0.08 9.21
N SER A 90 -13.90 -0.03 10.23
CA SER A 90 -13.64 0.43 11.59
C SER A 90 -12.55 -0.39 12.30
N TYR A 91 -12.64 -1.72 12.36
CA TYR A 91 -11.63 -2.50 13.11
C TYR A 91 -10.26 -2.54 12.42
N LEU A 92 -10.22 -2.42 11.08
CA LEU A 92 -8.95 -2.28 10.35
C LEU A 92 -8.32 -0.90 10.51
N GLY A 93 -9.05 0.04 11.12
CA GLY A 93 -8.63 1.42 11.32
C GLY A 93 -8.41 2.16 10.00
N LEU A 94 -9.18 1.86 8.95
CA LEU A 94 -8.94 2.44 7.62
C LEU A 94 -9.19 3.95 7.63
N VAL A 95 -10.17 4.42 8.40
CA VAL A 95 -10.48 5.85 8.54
C VAL A 95 -9.35 6.58 9.26
N GLU A 96 -8.82 5.99 10.32
CA GLU A 96 -7.69 6.51 11.10
C GLU A 96 -6.42 6.54 10.24
N ASN A 97 -6.17 5.47 9.47
CA ASN A 97 -5.05 5.42 8.52
C ASN A 97 -5.15 6.56 7.49
N VAL A 98 -6.36 6.83 6.98
CA VAL A 98 -6.59 7.96 6.08
C VAL A 98 -6.37 9.29 6.81
N ARG A 99 -6.85 9.42 8.04
CA ARG A 99 -6.71 10.63 8.86
C ARG A 99 -5.25 10.96 9.17
N VAL A 100 -4.47 9.98 9.61
CA VAL A 100 -3.02 10.11 9.86
C VAL A 100 -2.29 10.49 8.57
N ARG A 101 -2.64 9.85 7.44
CA ARG A 101 -2.05 10.20 6.13
C ARG A 101 -2.40 11.61 5.66
N ARG A 102 -3.59 12.10 6.02
CA ARG A 102 -4.08 13.46 5.74
C ARG A 102 -3.53 14.53 6.69
N ALA A 103 -3.13 14.18 7.92
CA ALA A 103 -2.62 15.14 8.91
C ALA A 103 -1.36 15.90 8.48
N GLY A 104 -0.67 15.42 7.44
CA GLY A 104 0.38 16.18 6.74
C GLY A 104 -0.15 16.81 5.45
N PHE A 105 0.11 16.15 4.33
CA PHE A 105 -0.38 16.54 3.01
C PHE A 105 -1.50 15.61 2.56
N ALA A 106 -2.70 16.16 2.36
CA ALA A 106 -3.86 15.39 1.92
C ALA A 106 -3.65 14.77 0.52
N TYR A 107 -2.86 15.41 -0.35
CA TYR A 107 -2.63 14.93 -1.71
C TYR A 107 -1.16 14.98 -2.10
N ARG A 108 -0.71 13.96 -2.84
CA ARG A 108 0.67 13.83 -3.33
C ARG A 108 0.67 13.22 -4.72
N GLN A 109 1.29 13.87 -5.69
CA GLN A 109 1.34 13.36 -7.06
C GLN A 109 2.66 13.73 -7.73
N ARG A 110 3.14 12.89 -8.66
CA ARG A 110 4.31 13.24 -9.48
C ARG A 110 3.99 14.43 -10.40
N TYR A 111 5.00 15.27 -10.65
CA TYR A 111 4.82 16.47 -11.48
C TYR A 111 4.32 16.15 -12.89
N ASP A 112 4.83 15.10 -13.53
CA ASP A 112 4.42 14.67 -14.88
C ASP A 112 2.91 14.36 -14.97
N ARG A 113 2.38 13.62 -13.99
CA ARG A 113 0.94 13.29 -13.97
C ARG A 113 0.09 14.51 -13.61
N PHE A 114 0.57 15.32 -12.66
CA PHE A 114 -0.14 16.54 -12.25
C PHE A 114 -0.26 17.50 -13.43
N LEU A 115 0.85 17.78 -14.13
CA LEU A 115 0.88 18.68 -15.27
C LEU A 115 -0.01 18.16 -16.40
N LYS A 116 0.08 16.88 -16.77
CA LYS A 116 -0.79 16.31 -17.82
C LYS A 116 -2.28 16.49 -17.53
N ARG A 117 -2.67 16.44 -16.25
CA ARG A 117 -4.07 16.59 -15.82
C ARG A 117 -4.53 18.05 -15.80
N TYR A 118 -3.68 18.96 -15.32
CA TYR A 118 -4.06 20.35 -15.02
C TYR A 118 -3.46 21.40 -15.97
N LYS A 119 -2.66 21.01 -16.97
CA LYS A 119 -2.04 21.95 -17.92
C LYS A 119 -3.02 22.83 -18.69
N MET A 120 -4.28 22.44 -18.78
CA MET A 120 -5.33 23.22 -19.45
C MET A 120 -5.81 24.41 -18.61
N ILE A 121 -5.54 24.42 -17.30
CA ILE A 121 -6.00 25.48 -16.39
C ILE A 121 -5.30 26.82 -16.68
N SER A 122 -4.02 26.77 -17.03
CA SER A 122 -3.23 27.94 -17.39
C SER A 122 -3.03 27.99 -18.90
N GLN A 123 -3.19 29.18 -19.48
CA GLN A 123 -2.88 29.44 -20.89
C GLN A 123 -1.38 29.29 -21.19
N PHE A 124 -0.52 29.46 -20.17
CA PHE A 124 0.94 29.36 -20.33
C PHE A 124 1.43 27.91 -20.35
N THR A 125 0.74 27.01 -19.65
CA THR A 125 1.08 25.57 -19.67
C THR A 125 0.38 24.78 -20.77
N TRP A 126 -0.68 25.35 -21.36
CA TRP A 126 -1.42 24.75 -22.48
C TRP A 126 -0.84 25.19 -23.83
N PRO A 127 -0.75 24.32 -24.86
CA PRO A 127 -0.99 22.88 -24.87
C PRO A 127 0.19 22.06 -24.34
N ASN A 128 1.40 22.58 -24.45
CA ASN A 128 2.63 21.99 -23.92
C ASN A 128 3.46 23.11 -23.30
N PHE A 129 3.98 22.85 -22.11
CA PHE A 129 4.87 23.79 -21.42
C PHE A 129 6.22 23.84 -22.14
N ARG A 130 6.61 25.01 -22.65
CA ARG A 130 7.82 25.18 -23.45
C ARG A 130 9.04 25.67 -22.65
N SER A 131 8.85 26.03 -21.38
CA SER A 131 9.84 26.81 -20.63
C SER A 131 10.25 26.15 -19.33
N GLY A 132 11.18 25.19 -19.37
CA GLY A 132 11.78 24.60 -18.17
C GLY A 132 11.23 23.22 -17.79
N THR A 133 11.25 22.87 -16.50
CA THR A 133 10.89 21.53 -16.03
C THR A 133 9.41 21.40 -15.68
N ASP A 134 8.89 20.17 -15.61
CA ASP A 134 7.51 19.90 -15.16
C ASP A 134 7.20 20.56 -13.80
N LYS A 135 8.21 20.64 -12.92
CA LYS A 135 8.08 21.29 -11.61
C LYS A 135 7.78 22.78 -11.75
N ASP A 136 8.42 23.44 -12.70
CA ASP A 136 8.25 24.88 -12.94
C ASP A 136 6.87 25.14 -13.57
N ALA A 137 6.44 24.27 -14.49
CA ALA A 137 5.09 24.31 -15.06
C ALA A 137 4.01 24.22 -13.98
N VAL A 138 4.17 23.27 -13.05
CA VAL A 138 3.25 23.12 -11.93
C VAL A 138 3.27 24.32 -11.00
N ARG A 139 4.43 24.96 -10.80
CA ARG A 139 4.54 26.19 -10.02
C ARG A 139 3.73 27.32 -10.65
N VAL A 140 3.84 27.52 -11.96
CA VAL A 140 3.04 28.53 -12.70
C VAL A 140 1.54 28.32 -12.50
N ILE A 141 1.04 27.08 -12.63
CA ILE A 141 -0.38 26.77 -12.41
C ILE A 141 -0.82 27.11 -10.98
N MET A 142 0.00 26.78 -9.99
CA MET A 142 -0.32 27.03 -8.58
C MET A 142 -0.27 28.52 -8.23
N ASP A 143 0.66 29.27 -8.80
CA ASP A 143 0.81 30.70 -8.57
C ASP A 143 -0.33 31.49 -9.23
N GLU A 144 -0.74 31.13 -10.47
CA GLU A 144 -1.91 31.72 -11.14
C GLU A 144 -3.20 31.55 -10.33
N LYS A 145 -3.37 30.38 -9.70
CA LYS A 145 -4.53 30.08 -8.84
C LYS A 145 -4.35 30.55 -7.39
N LYS A 146 -3.23 31.20 -7.04
CA LYS A 146 -2.93 31.72 -5.70
C LYS A 146 -2.97 30.65 -4.60
N PHE A 147 -2.50 29.44 -4.92
CA PHE A 147 -2.45 28.32 -3.97
C PHE A 147 -1.05 28.05 -3.39
N THR A 148 -0.10 28.97 -3.58
CA THR A 148 1.31 28.83 -3.23
C THR A 148 1.54 28.47 -1.76
N ASP A 149 0.70 28.94 -0.83
CA ASP A 149 0.83 28.67 0.61
C ASP A 149 0.40 27.26 1.03
N ASP A 150 -0.53 26.65 0.29
CA ASP A 150 -1.11 25.33 0.62
C ASP A 150 -0.34 24.17 -0.04
N VAL A 151 0.69 24.50 -0.85
CA VAL A 151 1.50 23.52 -1.57
C VAL A 151 2.95 23.51 -1.10
N LYS A 152 3.56 22.32 -1.15
CA LYS A 152 5.01 22.15 -0.99
C LYS A 152 5.56 21.35 -2.17
N TYR A 153 6.72 21.80 -2.64
CA TYR A 153 7.38 21.25 -3.82
C TYR A 153 8.47 20.27 -3.41
N GLY A 154 8.23 18.97 -3.59
CA GLY A 154 9.25 17.94 -3.40
C GLY A 154 10.21 17.86 -4.58
N LYS A 155 11.13 16.87 -4.53
CA LYS A 155 12.07 16.60 -5.64
C LYS A 155 11.34 16.12 -6.90
N THR A 156 10.44 15.13 -6.77
CA THR A 156 9.74 14.48 -7.90
C THR A 156 8.22 14.62 -7.86
N LYS A 157 7.67 15.13 -6.76
CA LYS A 157 6.23 15.17 -6.48
C LYS A 157 5.82 16.52 -5.89
N ILE A 158 4.60 16.95 -6.21
CA ILE A 158 3.89 18.02 -5.52
C ILE A 158 3.12 17.46 -4.33
N PHE A 159 3.07 18.23 -3.25
CA PHE A 159 2.36 17.93 -2.02
C PHE A 159 1.35 19.05 -1.75
N ILE A 160 0.06 18.72 -1.64
CA ILE A 160 -1.01 19.68 -1.34
C ILE A 160 -1.54 19.36 0.05
N ARG A 161 -1.63 20.38 0.90
CA ARG A 161 -2.02 20.22 2.31
C ARG A 161 -3.53 20.08 2.42
N SER A 162 -4.31 21.00 1.87
CA SER A 162 -5.77 20.99 2.00
C SER A 162 -6.47 20.26 0.84
N PRO A 163 -7.51 19.46 1.11
CA PRO A 163 -8.37 18.91 0.06
C PRO A 163 -9.15 20.00 -0.69
N LYS A 164 -9.41 21.16 -0.06
CA LYS A 164 -10.12 22.29 -0.69
C LYS A 164 -9.43 22.77 -1.96
N THR A 165 -8.11 22.90 -1.92
CA THR A 165 -7.26 23.30 -3.06
C THR A 165 -7.36 22.31 -4.21
N LEU A 166 -7.36 21.01 -3.90
CA LEU A 166 -7.52 19.97 -4.91
C LEU A 166 -8.90 20.02 -5.58
N PHE A 167 -9.97 20.19 -4.79
CA PHE A 167 -11.33 20.33 -5.33
C PHE A 167 -11.47 21.59 -6.19
N ALA A 168 -10.86 22.71 -5.80
CA ALA A 168 -10.87 23.93 -6.59
C ALA A 168 -10.19 23.75 -7.96
N LEU A 169 -9.07 23.01 -8.01
CA LEU A 169 -8.39 22.68 -9.27
C LEU A 169 -9.22 21.77 -10.17
N GLU A 170 -9.89 20.76 -9.61
CA GLU A 170 -10.80 19.89 -10.37
C GLU A 170 -12.01 20.66 -10.91
N ASN A 171 -12.58 21.57 -10.13
CA ASN A 171 -13.68 22.40 -10.58
C ASN A 171 -13.26 23.32 -11.74
N ALA A 172 -12.13 24.03 -11.60
CA ALA A 172 -11.59 24.88 -12.67
C ALA A 172 -11.29 24.08 -13.96
N ARG A 173 -10.83 22.83 -13.82
CA ARG A 173 -10.66 21.93 -14.96
C ARG A 173 -12.00 21.57 -15.60
N ASN A 174 -13.01 21.21 -14.81
CA ASN A 174 -14.33 20.84 -15.31
C ASN A 174 -15.02 21.98 -16.07
N GLU A 175 -14.78 23.24 -15.67
CA GLU A 175 -15.29 24.43 -16.38
C GLU A 175 -14.66 24.62 -17.77
N LEU A 176 -13.39 24.24 -17.94
CA LEU A 176 -12.64 24.44 -19.19
C LEU A 176 -12.86 23.32 -20.23
N ILE A 177 -13.19 22.10 -19.77
CA ILE A 177 -13.40 20.94 -20.65
C ILE A 177 -14.44 21.21 -21.76
N PRO A 178 -15.63 21.77 -21.47
CA PRO A 178 -16.63 22.05 -22.51
C PRO A 178 -16.10 22.96 -23.63
N GLY A 179 -15.26 23.95 -23.29
CA GLY A 179 -14.64 24.83 -24.28
C GLY A 179 -13.70 24.08 -25.22
N ILE A 180 -12.87 23.18 -24.68
CA ILE A 180 -11.96 22.34 -25.48
C ILE A 180 -12.74 21.36 -26.35
N VAL A 181 -13.80 20.74 -25.82
CA VAL A 181 -14.67 19.86 -26.59
C VAL A 181 -15.30 20.61 -27.76
N THR A 182 -15.79 21.82 -27.52
CA THR A 182 -16.38 22.67 -28.56
C THR A 182 -15.35 23.03 -29.64
N LEU A 183 -14.11 23.32 -29.26
CA LEU A 183 -13.02 23.57 -30.22
C LEU A 183 -12.78 22.36 -31.13
N ILE A 184 -12.68 21.15 -30.56
CA ILE A 184 -12.48 19.91 -31.32
C ILE A 184 -13.68 19.66 -32.24
N GLN A 185 -14.90 19.81 -31.73
CA GLN A 185 -16.13 19.63 -32.51
C GLN A 185 -16.23 20.60 -33.69
N LYS A 186 -15.82 21.86 -33.49
CA LYS A 186 -15.75 22.85 -34.57
C LYS A 186 -14.80 22.38 -35.67
N THR A 187 -13.56 22.00 -35.33
CA THR A 187 -12.56 21.55 -36.31
C THR A 187 -12.96 20.29 -37.06
N TRP A 188 -13.67 19.35 -36.43
CA TRP A 188 -14.12 18.10 -37.06
C TRP A 188 -15.36 18.27 -37.95
N ARG A 189 -16.25 19.20 -37.60
CA ARG A 189 -17.50 19.44 -38.35
C ARG A 189 -17.32 20.46 -39.49
N VAL A 190 -16.10 20.96 -39.71
CA VAL A 190 -15.71 21.65 -40.95
C VAL A 190 -15.45 20.60 -42.02
#